data_AF-A0A4W6FYX2-F1
#
_entry.id   AF-A0A4W6FYX2-F1
#
_cell.length_a   1.000
_cell.length_b   1.000
_cell.length_c   1.000
_cell.angle_alpha   90.00
_cell.angle_beta   90.00
_cell.angle_gamma   90.00
#
_symmetry.space_group_name_H-M   'P 1'
#
loop_
_entity.id
_entity.type
_entity.pdbx_description
1 polymer ?
#
loop_
_entity_poly.entity_id
_entity_poly.type
_entity_poly.pdbx_seq_one_letter_code
_entity_poly.pdbx_strand_id
1 'polypeptide(L)'
;FLHQSWRPERSVVLGFLEEAEPWRLRSPQFPSKVGGKPAWLSQRGLPSLPELECETCRLPMVFLLQVYAPVSGQDRTFHRTLFLFCCKTPEKGLRERGFILWIGQTSV
;
A
#
# COMPACT_ATOMS: atom_id res chain seq x y z
N PHE A 1 -35.99 20.52 14.76
CA PHE A 1 -35.75 19.51 13.72
C PHE A 1 -34.24 19.32 13.60
N LEU A 2 -33.77 18.12 13.96
CA LEU A 2 -32.41 17.86 14.41
C LEU A 2 -31.37 18.08 13.30
N HIS A 3 -30.36 18.87 13.66
CA HIS A 3 -29.09 19.04 12.98
C HIS A 3 -28.27 17.75 13.12
N GLN A 4 -28.54 16.73 12.31
CA GLN A 4 -27.63 15.59 12.20
C GLN A 4 -26.58 15.90 11.14
N SER A 5 -25.46 16.45 11.60
CA SER A 5 -24.22 16.53 10.85
C SER A 5 -23.86 15.13 10.35
N TRP A 6 -23.87 14.91 9.04
CA TRP A 6 -23.29 13.72 8.43
C TRP A 6 -21.82 13.67 8.79
N ARG A 7 -21.45 12.85 9.78
CA ARG A 7 -20.06 12.45 10.02
C ARG A 7 -19.90 11.11 9.32
N PRO A 8 -19.04 10.97 8.32
CA PRO A 8 -18.73 9.64 7.82
C PRO A 8 -18.14 8.88 9.01
N GLU A 9 -18.79 7.78 9.40
CA GLU A 9 -18.26 6.88 10.41
C GLU A 9 -16.86 6.48 9.97
N ARG A 10 -15.85 6.87 10.76
CA ARG A 10 -14.47 6.40 10.55
C ARG A 10 -14.42 4.94 11.00
N SER A 11 -14.76 4.03 10.10
CA SER A 11 -14.60 2.61 10.35
C SER A 11 -13.11 2.25 10.32
N VAL A 12 -12.66 1.48 11.31
CA VAL A 12 -11.32 0.90 11.36
C VAL A 12 -11.44 -0.55 10.88
N VAL A 13 -10.65 -0.90 9.87
CA VAL A 13 -10.54 -2.29 9.40
C VAL A 13 -9.27 -2.89 10.00
N LEU A 14 -9.41 -4.03 10.66
CA LEU A 14 -8.31 -4.85 11.13
C LEU A 14 -8.16 -6.07 10.22
N GLY A 15 -6.93 -6.54 10.03
CA GLY A 15 -6.64 -7.73 9.25
C GLY A 15 -5.58 -8.58 9.94
N PHE A 16 -5.73 -9.90 9.84
CA PHE A 16 -4.75 -10.87 10.33
C PHE A 16 -4.03 -11.51 9.14
N LEU A 17 -2.81 -12.00 9.39
CA LEU A 17 -2.07 -12.73 8.37
C LEU A 17 -2.62 -14.15 8.28
N GLU A 18 -3.09 -14.52 7.10
CA GLU A 18 -3.62 -15.84 6.79
C GLU A 18 -3.00 -16.35 5.49
N GLU A 19 -2.95 -17.68 5.34
CA GLU A 19 -2.59 -18.28 4.07
C GLU A 19 -3.69 -18.02 3.03
N ALA A 20 -3.28 -17.80 1.79
CA ALA A 20 -4.21 -17.53 0.70
C ALA A 20 -3.71 -18.20 -0.57
N GLU A 21 -4.67 -18.70 -1.35
CA GLU A 21 -4.41 -19.25 -2.66
C GLU A 21 -3.66 -18.24 -3.57
N PRO A 22 -2.64 -18.66 -4.32
CA PRO A 22 -1.81 -17.73 -5.12
C PRO A 22 -2.59 -16.84 -6.08
N TRP A 23 -3.71 -17.33 -6.61
CA TRP A 23 -4.54 -16.58 -7.54
C TRP A 23 -5.22 -15.37 -6.89
N ARG A 24 -5.48 -15.41 -5.57
CA ARG A 24 -6.04 -14.30 -4.79
C ARG A 24 -5.02 -13.18 -4.56
N LEU A 25 -3.73 -13.48 -4.71
CA LEU A 25 -2.63 -12.53 -4.48
C LEU A 25 -2.20 -11.76 -5.73
N ARG A 26 -2.97 -11.88 -6.82
CA ARG A 26 -2.72 -11.24 -8.12
C ARG A 26 -3.39 -9.86 -8.20
N SER A 27 -2.81 -8.98 -9.02
CA SER A 27 -3.24 -7.59 -9.21
C SER A 27 -4.76 -7.40 -9.45
N PRO A 28 -5.42 -8.19 -10.32
CA PRO A 28 -6.86 -8.02 -10.57
C PRO A 28 -7.74 -8.22 -9.34
N GLN A 29 -7.22 -8.86 -8.29
CA GLN A 29 -8.00 -9.21 -7.09
C GLN A 29 -7.84 -8.18 -5.98
N PHE A 30 -7.08 -7.11 -6.22
CA PHE A 30 -6.84 -6.01 -5.29
C PHE A 30 -6.45 -6.47 -3.87
N PRO A 31 -5.43 -7.34 -3.71
CA PRO A 31 -5.17 -7.96 -2.42
C PRO A 31 -4.56 -6.97 -1.41
N SER A 32 -4.90 -7.17 -0.14
CA SER A 32 -4.01 -6.82 0.97
C SER A 32 -3.12 -8.03 1.26
N LYS A 33 -1.79 -7.85 1.29
CA LYS A 33 -0.85 -8.97 1.51
C LYS A 33 0.51 -8.52 2.04
N VAL A 34 1.23 -9.46 2.63
CA VAL A 34 2.62 -9.29 3.11
C VAL A 34 3.57 -10.08 2.22
N GLY A 35 4.69 -9.47 1.84
CA GLY A 35 5.78 -10.10 1.10
C GLY A 35 5.49 -10.48 -0.36
N GLY A 36 6.47 -11.15 -0.97
CA GLY A 36 6.43 -11.51 -2.39
C GLY A 36 6.68 -10.32 -3.32
N LYS A 37 6.12 -10.37 -4.54
CA LYS A 37 6.15 -9.24 -5.48
C LYS A 37 4.90 -8.37 -5.31
N PRO A 38 5.01 -7.03 -5.42
CA PRO A 38 3.85 -6.15 -5.43
C PRO A 38 2.84 -6.56 -6.51
N ALA A 39 1.56 -6.59 -6.15
CA ALA A 39 0.46 -6.74 -7.09
C ALA A 39 0.00 -5.34 -7.53
N TRP A 40 0.77 -4.75 -8.45
CA TRP A 40 0.59 -3.38 -8.92
C TRP A 40 -0.79 -3.13 -9.53
N LEU A 41 -1.41 -1.99 -9.20
CA LEU A 41 -2.71 -1.58 -9.75
C LEU A 41 -2.63 -1.15 -11.21
N SER A 42 -1.51 -0.55 -11.61
CA SER A 42 -1.21 -0.12 -12.98
C SER A 42 0.26 -0.37 -13.27
N GLN A 43 0.60 -0.56 -14.54
CA GLN A 43 2.01 -0.60 -14.98
C GLN A 43 2.57 0.81 -15.25
N ARG A 44 1.73 1.85 -15.15
CA ARG A 44 2.13 3.25 -15.34
C ARG A 44 2.50 3.89 -14.01
N GLY A 45 3.49 4.77 -14.04
CA GLY A 45 3.91 5.56 -12.87
C GLY A 45 4.55 4.74 -11.77
N LEU A 46 5.01 3.50 -12.06
CA LEU A 46 5.71 2.67 -11.08
C LEU A 46 6.97 3.38 -10.56
N PRO A 47 7.32 3.20 -9.28
CA PRO A 47 8.51 3.81 -8.73
C PRO A 47 9.74 3.23 -9.42
N SER A 48 10.65 4.11 -9.82
CA SER A 48 11.96 3.75 -10.34
C SER A 48 12.86 3.17 -9.24
N LEU A 49 13.97 2.54 -9.64
CA LEU A 49 14.93 2.01 -8.67
C LEU A 49 15.47 3.08 -7.71
N PRO A 50 15.88 4.29 -8.18
CA PRO A 50 16.32 5.35 -7.27
C PRO A 50 15.25 5.81 -6.28
N GLU A 51 13.97 5.80 -6.67
CA GLU A 51 12.84 6.13 -5.80
C GLU A 51 12.56 5.04 -4.74
N LEU A 52 13.13 3.85 -4.91
CA LEU A 52 13.07 2.75 -3.94
C LEU A 52 14.41 2.52 -3.25
N GLU A 53 15.31 3.49 -3.21
CA GLU A 53 16.57 3.38 -2.46
C GLU A 53 16.42 3.92 -1.03
N CYS A 54 16.99 3.21 -0.06
CA CYS A 54 17.07 3.75 1.29
C CYS A 54 17.98 4.98 1.33
N GLU A 55 17.47 6.08 1.89
CA GLU A 55 18.23 7.33 2.01
C GLU A 55 19.49 7.19 2.90
N THR A 56 19.52 6.20 3.79
CA THR A 56 20.62 6.04 4.78
C THR A 56 21.69 5.03 4.37
N CYS A 57 21.32 3.92 3.73
CA CYS A 57 22.30 2.92 3.27
C CYS A 57 22.50 2.93 1.75
N ARG A 58 21.68 3.67 0.99
CA ARG A 58 21.72 3.75 -0.47
C ARG A 58 21.55 2.38 -1.15
N LEU A 59 21.01 1.40 -0.44
CA LEU A 59 20.66 0.09 -0.99
C LEU A 59 19.18 0.07 -1.41
N PRO A 60 18.81 -0.77 -2.40
CA PRO A 60 17.42 -0.98 -2.77
C PRO A 60 16.60 -1.46 -1.58
N MET A 61 15.47 -0.80 -1.34
CA MET A 61 14.44 -1.26 -0.42
C MET A 61 13.72 -2.47 -0.98
N VAL A 62 13.06 -3.21 -0.09
CA VAL A 62 12.27 -4.37 -0.47
C VAL A 62 10.81 -4.23 -0.12
N PHE A 63 9.98 -4.85 -0.93
CA PHE A 63 8.55 -4.89 -0.69
C PHE A 63 8.25 -5.64 0.61
N LEU A 64 7.57 -4.95 1.53
CA LEU A 64 7.16 -5.50 2.82
C LEU A 64 5.70 -5.92 2.78
N LEU A 65 4.79 -5.02 2.39
CA LEU A 65 3.36 -5.30 2.35
C LEU A 65 2.63 -4.34 1.41
N GLN A 66 1.41 -4.72 1.03
CA GLN A 66 0.45 -3.83 0.40
C GLN A 66 -0.91 -3.92 1.11
N VAL A 67 -1.61 -2.80 1.14
CA VAL A 67 -2.96 -2.69 1.73
C VAL A 67 -3.88 -2.05 0.70
N TYR A 68 -4.93 -2.78 0.33
CA TYR A 68 -6.03 -2.21 -0.44
C TYR A 68 -6.85 -1.28 0.46
N ALA A 69 -6.95 -0.01 0.05
CA ALA A 69 -7.49 1.08 0.86
C ALA A 69 -8.39 1.98 0.00
N PRO A 70 -9.58 1.53 -0.43
CA PRO A 70 -10.47 2.32 -1.28
C PRO A 70 -10.82 3.67 -0.62
N VAL A 71 -11.09 4.68 -1.44
CA VAL A 71 -11.58 6.00 -0.98
C VAL A 71 -13.10 5.96 -0.99
N SER A 72 -13.76 6.25 0.13
CA SER A 72 -15.22 6.37 0.19
C SER A 72 -15.69 7.82 -0.08
N GLY A 73 -16.92 7.99 -0.54
CA GLY A 73 -17.58 9.31 -0.62
C GLY A 73 -17.26 10.15 -1.86
N GLN A 74 -16.75 9.54 -2.93
CA GLN A 74 -16.58 10.20 -4.24
C GLN A 74 -17.18 9.30 -5.33
N ASP A 75 -18.06 9.82 -6.18
CA ASP A 75 -18.80 9.02 -7.18
C ASP A 75 -17.91 8.37 -8.25
N ARG A 76 -16.61 8.71 -8.30
CA ARG A 76 -15.59 8.10 -9.15
C ARG A 76 -14.61 7.27 -8.33
N THR A 77 -15.05 6.50 -7.34
CA THR A 77 -14.16 5.77 -6.44
C THR A 77 -13.20 4.85 -7.21
N PHE A 78 -11.90 5.10 -7.06
CA PHE A 78 -10.83 4.35 -7.67
C PHE A 78 -10.27 3.29 -6.72
N HIS A 79 -9.69 2.22 -7.29
CA HIS A 79 -8.86 1.33 -6.51
C HIS A 79 -7.61 2.10 -6.06
N ARG A 80 -7.43 2.20 -4.74
CA ARG A 80 -6.23 2.74 -4.12
C ARG A 80 -5.57 1.63 -3.32
N THR A 81 -4.28 1.46 -3.54
CA THR A 81 -3.45 0.50 -2.80
C THR A 81 -2.22 1.22 -2.30
N LEU A 82 -1.93 1.02 -1.01
CA LEU A 82 -0.71 1.47 -0.36
C LEU A 82 0.32 0.35 -0.46
N PHE A 83 1.53 0.66 -0.92
CA PHE A 83 2.64 -0.27 -1.01
C PHE A 83 3.74 0.21 -0.08
N LEU A 84 4.15 -0.65 0.85
CA LEU A 84 5.20 -0.35 1.81
C LEU A 84 6.47 -1.09 1.44
N PHE A 85 7.56 -0.35 1.34
CA PHE A 85 8.91 -0.84 1.14
C PHE A 85 9.74 -0.58 2.39
N CYS A 86 10.67 -1.48 2.71
CA CYS A 86 11.54 -1.35 3.86
C CYS A 86 13.02 -1.60 3.53
N CYS A 87 13.89 -0.96 4.30
CA CYS A 87 15.32 -1.20 4.26
C CYS A 87 15.65 -2.56 4.89
N LYS A 88 16.50 -3.35 4.21
CA LYS A 88 16.98 -4.65 4.71
C LYS A 88 18.09 -4.56 5.76
N THR A 89 18.66 -3.39 6.00
CA THR A 89 19.75 -3.22 6.96
C THR A 89 19.15 -3.04 8.37
N PRO A 90 19.33 -4.00 9.30
CA PRO A 90 18.58 -4.03 10.57
C PRO A 90 18.72 -2.77 11.43
N GLU A 91 19.94 -2.21 11.52
CA GLU A 91 20.22 -1.00 12.31
C GLU A 91 19.59 0.28 11.73
N LYS A 92 19.30 0.28 10.42
CA LYS A 92 18.78 1.43 9.68
C LYS A 92 17.30 1.29 9.33
N GLY A 93 16.78 0.06 9.28
CA GLY A 93 15.39 -0.24 8.92
C GLY A 93 14.36 0.18 9.95
N LEU A 94 14.75 0.36 11.21
CA LEU A 94 13.87 0.82 12.29
C LEU A 94 13.84 2.34 12.48
N ARG A 95 14.58 3.11 11.66
CA ARG A 95 14.61 4.58 11.71
C ARG A 95 13.53 5.18 10.81
N GLU A 96 13.20 6.46 11.01
CA GLU A 96 12.16 7.20 10.27
C GLU A 96 12.30 7.12 8.73
N ARG A 97 13.51 6.90 8.21
CA ARG A 97 13.83 6.77 6.77
C ARG A 97 14.07 5.33 6.31
N GLY A 98 13.70 4.36 7.15
CA GLY A 98 13.80 2.93 6.88
C GLY A 98 12.66 2.39 6.01
N PHE A 99 11.65 3.23 5.71
CA PHE A 99 10.46 2.84 4.96
C PHE A 99 10.13 3.83 3.86
N ILE A 100 9.57 3.33 2.76
CA ILE A 100 8.99 4.14 1.68
C ILE A 100 7.56 3.69 1.47
N LEU A 101 6.64 4.65 1.48
CA LEU A 101 5.24 4.45 1.14
C LEU A 101 5.02 4.91 -0.29
N TRP A 102 4.54 4.00 -1.15
CA TRP A 102 4.13 4.32 -2.51
C TRP A 102 2.61 4.14 -2.66
N ILE A 103 1.95 5.10 -3.29
CA ILE A 103 0.49 5.12 -3.45
C ILE A 103 0.17 4.80 -4.91
N GLY A 104 -0.43 3.63 -5.14
CA GLY A 104 -1.01 3.28 -6.42
C GLY A 104 -2.45 3.75 -6.49
N GLN A 105 -2.80 4.49 -7.53
CA GLN A 105 -4.17 4.86 -7.86
C GLN A 105 -4.37 4.69 -9.36
N THR A 106 -5.51 4.14 -9.75
CA THR A 106 -5.98 4.22 -11.13
C THR A 106 -6.85 5.47 -11.26
N SER A 107 -6.73 6.19 -12.37
CA SER A 107 -7.70 7.20 -12.82
C SER A 107 -8.23 6.70 -14.16
N VAL A 108 -9.52 6.93 -14.45
CA VAL A 108 -9.99 6.83 -15.85
C VAL A 108 -9.41 8.00 -16.62
#